data_AF-A0AAU6M6H1-F1
#
_entry.id   AF-A0AAU6M6H1-F1
#
_cell.length_a   1.000
_cell.length_b   1.000
_cell.length_c   1.000
_cell.angle_alpha   90.00
_cell.angle_beta   90.00
_cell.angle_gamma   90.00
#
_symmetry.space_group_name_H-M   'P 1'
#
loop_
_entity.id
_entity.type
_entity.pdbx_description
1 polymer ?
#
loop_
_entity_poly.entity_id
_entity_poly.type
_entity_poly.pdbx_seq_one_letter_code
_entity_poly.pdbx_strand_id
1 'polypeptide(L)'
;MDLELAALAGQAASTVVNGMATTGWEQVQRAVGELWRRAQPGGADGVVGDLNHVRDEVLAARRNRNGGAEEALVSEWQLRLRRLLADHPELVPATEQLINEVRAGGRPKDFRAHHITMEAHASDNGRITMAGHDINITKRR
;
A
#
# COMPACT_ATOMS: atom_id res chain seq x y z
N MET A 1 -12.96 -5.63 -18.58
CA MET A 1 -12.25 -6.54 -17.66
C MET A 1 -10.76 -6.64 -17.96
N ASP A 2 -10.27 -7.39 -18.96
CA ASP A 2 -8.80 -7.58 -19.12
C ASP A 2 -7.98 -6.28 -19.28
N LEU A 3 -8.50 -5.31 -20.04
CA LEU A 3 -7.84 -4.01 -20.23
C LEU A 3 -7.81 -3.18 -18.93
N GLU A 4 -8.86 -3.26 -18.11
CA GLU A 4 -8.95 -2.56 -16.83
C GLU A 4 -8.00 -3.17 -15.80
N LEU A 5 -7.90 -4.50 -15.76
CA LEU A 5 -6.93 -5.21 -14.93
C LEU A 5 -5.49 -4.90 -15.35
N ALA A 6 -5.23 -4.80 -16.67
CA ALA A 6 -3.91 -4.42 -17.19
C ALA A 6 -3.54 -2.98 -16.83
N ALA A 7 -4.51 -2.05 -16.85
CA ALA A 7 -4.31 -0.67 -16.44
C ALA A 7 -4.04 -0.57 -14.93
N LEU A 8 -4.84 -1.24 -14.10
CA LEU A 8 -4.65 -1.28 -12.65
C LEU A 8 -3.29 -1.91 -12.29
N ALA A 9 -2.91 -3.01 -12.95
CA ALA A 9 -1.61 -3.63 -12.78
C ALA A 9 -0.46 -2.68 -13.13
N GLY A 10 -0.59 -1.89 -14.21
CA GLY A 10 0.43 -0.90 -14.58
C GLY A 10 0.53 0.25 -13.58
N GLN A 11 -0.60 0.71 -13.04
CA GLN A 11 -0.63 1.73 -11.99
C GLN A 11 -0.03 1.21 -10.67
N ALA A 12 -0.33 -0.02 -10.29
CA ALA A 12 0.25 -0.67 -9.12
C ALA A 12 1.76 -0.88 -9.30
N ALA A 13 2.20 -1.40 -10.45
CA ALA A 13 3.62 -1.64 -10.75
C ALA A 13 4.44 -0.35 -10.67
N SER A 14 4.00 0.70 -11.35
CA SER A 14 4.69 2.01 -11.30
C SER A 14 4.70 2.59 -9.88
N THR A 15 3.62 2.43 -9.11
CA THR A 15 3.55 2.91 -7.73
C THR A 15 4.52 2.16 -6.81
N VAL A 16 4.59 0.83 -6.94
CA VAL A 16 5.50 -0.04 -6.18
C VAL A 16 6.96 0.28 -6.51
N VAL A 17 7.33 0.31 -7.79
CA VAL A 17 8.70 0.59 -8.26
C VAL A 17 9.16 1.98 -7.81
N ASN A 18 8.32 3.00 -7.98
CA ASN A 18 8.63 4.34 -7.49
C ASN A 18 8.80 4.37 -5.98
N GLY A 19 7.95 3.66 -5.23
CA GLY A 19 8.03 3.57 -3.78
C GLY A 19 9.30 2.88 -3.28
N MET A 20 9.89 1.94 -4.03
CA MET A 20 11.12 1.22 -3.64
C MET A 20 12.33 2.13 -3.43
N ALA A 21 12.40 3.18 -4.23
CA ALA A 21 13.47 4.18 -4.17
C ALA A 21 13.15 5.36 -3.25
N THR A 22 12.14 5.23 -2.38
CA THR A 22 11.77 6.26 -1.39
C THR A 22 11.94 5.74 0.02
N THR A 23 11.78 6.64 0.99
CA THR A 23 11.66 6.30 2.42
C THR A 23 10.40 5.51 2.74
N GLY A 24 9.43 5.43 1.81
CA GLY A 24 8.20 4.64 1.92
C GLY A 24 8.37 3.15 1.61
N TRP A 25 9.59 2.67 1.37
CA TRP A 25 9.87 1.27 0.98
C TRP A 25 9.25 0.23 1.94
N GLU A 26 9.40 0.41 3.25
CA GLU A 26 8.85 -0.54 4.23
C GLU A 26 7.33 -0.63 4.18
N GLN A 27 6.64 0.45 3.77
CA GLN A 27 5.20 0.42 3.55
C GLN A 27 4.85 -0.36 2.28
N VAL A 28 5.63 -0.19 1.21
CA VAL A 28 5.47 -0.95 -0.04
C VAL A 28 5.64 -2.45 0.23
N GLN A 29 6.69 -2.84 0.94
CA GLN A 29 6.97 -4.25 1.24
C GLN A 29 5.85 -4.90 2.06
N ARG A 30 5.33 -4.19 3.06
CA ARG A 30 4.19 -4.66 3.86
C ARG A 30 2.92 -4.81 3.03
N ALA A 31 2.53 -3.78 2.27
CA ALA A 31 1.31 -3.80 1.47
C ALA A 31 1.34 -4.89 0.38
N VAL A 32 2.48 -5.04 -0.30
CA VAL A 32 2.69 -6.12 -1.29
C VAL A 32 2.68 -7.49 -0.62
N GLY A 33 3.37 -7.66 0.51
CA GLY A 33 3.36 -8.93 1.25
C GLY A 33 1.96 -9.33 1.71
N GLU A 34 1.14 -8.39 2.15
CA GLU A 34 -0.27 -8.61 2.51
C GLU A 34 -1.11 -9.00 1.30
N LEU A 35 -0.94 -8.31 0.16
CA LEU A 35 -1.64 -8.63 -1.09
C LEU A 35 -1.37 -10.08 -1.53
N TRP A 36 -0.10 -10.50 -1.53
CA TRP A 36 0.28 -11.86 -1.91
C TRP A 36 -0.15 -12.92 -0.90
N ARG A 37 -0.20 -12.59 0.38
CA ARG A 37 -0.72 -13.50 1.42
C ARG A 37 -2.21 -13.79 1.22
N ARG A 38 -2.98 -12.81 0.72
CA ARG A 38 -4.40 -12.99 0.37
C ARG A 38 -4.58 -13.88 -0.86
N ALA A 39 -3.68 -13.77 -1.84
CA ALA A 39 -3.69 -14.61 -3.04
C ALA A 39 -3.29 -16.07 -2.74
N GLN A 40 -2.15 -16.25 -2.05
CA GLN A 40 -1.58 -17.55 -1.77
C GLN A 40 -1.01 -17.59 -0.34
N PRO A 41 -1.66 -18.30 0.59
CA PRO A 41 -1.14 -18.50 1.95
C PRO A 41 0.22 -19.21 1.91
N GLY A 42 1.31 -18.47 2.10
CA GLY A 42 2.69 -18.97 2.03
C GLY A 42 3.55 -18.34 0.92
N GLY A 43 2.96 -17.60 -0.04
CA GLY A 43 3.69 -16.93 -1.12
C GLY A 43 4.32 -15.58 -0.72
N ALA A 44 4.03 -15.08 0.48
CA ALA A 44 4.42 -13.75 0.93
C ALA A 44 5.94 -13.58 1.08
N ASP A 45 6.64 -14.59 1.62
CA ASP A 45 8.08 -14.49 1.87
C ASP A 45 8.88 -14.46 0.58
N GLY A 46 8.45 -15.23 -0.44
CA GLY A 46 9.06 -15.23 -1.77
C GLY A 46 8.95 -13.89 -2.48
N VAL A 47 7.74 -13.29 -2.53
CA VAL A 47 7.57 -11.98 -3.17
C VAL A 47 8.30 -10.87 -2.43
N VAL A 48 8.40 -10.95 -1.09
CA VAL A 48 9.13 -9.98 -0.27
C VAL A 48 10.64 -10.06 -0.52
N GLY A 49 11.17 -11.27 -0.77
CA GLY A 49 12.55 -11.47 -1.23
C GLY A 49 12.80 -10.83 -2.60
N ASP A 50 11.94 -11.12 -3.57
CA ASP A 50 12.04 -10.55 -4.93
C ASP A 50 11.97 -9.02 -4.91
N LEU A 51 11.08 -8.47 -4.09
CA LEU A 51 10.96 -7.04 -3.82
C LEU A 51 12.30 -6.41 -3.40
N ASN A 52 13.01 -7.02 -2.45
CA ASN A 52 14.31 -6.51 -2.01
C ASN A 52 15.33 -6.51 -3.15
N HIS A 53 15.35 -7.55 -3.97
CA HIS A 53 16.24 -7.62 -5.13
C HIS A 53 15.95 -6.51 -6.14
N VAL A 54 14.68 -6.34 -6.51
CA VAL A 54 14.22 -5.31 -7.44
C VAL A 54 14.58 -3.92 -6.90
N ARG A 55 14.46 -3.68 -5.60
CA ARG A 55 14.85 -2.39 -5.01
C ARG A 55 16.30 -2.06 -5.28
N ASP A 56 17.22 -3.02 -5.14
CA ASP A 56 18.63 -2.78 -5.41
C ASP A 56 18.87 -2.39 -6.88
N GLU A 57 18.13 -3.02 -7.80
CA GLU A 57 18.15 -2.68 -9.23
C GLU A 57 17.56 -1.29 -9.51
N VAL A 58 16.42 -0.92 -8.90
CA VAL A 58 15.83 0.41 -9.03
C VAL A 58 16.79 1.48 -8.51
N LEU A 59 17.43 1.25 -7.36
CA LEU A 59 18.42 2.17 -6.79
C LEU A 59 19.65 2.29 -7.70
N ALA A 60 20.10 1.20 -8.33
CA ALA A 60 21.19 1.23 -9.30
C ALA A 60 20.80 2.01 -10.58
N ALA A 61 19.61 1.75 -11.12
CA ALA A 61 19.07 2.45 -12.28
C ALA A 61 19.00 3.97 -12.03
N ARG A 62 18.48 4.40 -10.87
CA ARG A 62 18.41 5.82 -10.49
C ARG A 62 19.78 6.46 -10.30
N ARG A 63 20.73 5.78 -9.65
CA ARG A 63 22.12 6.26 -9.54
C ARG A 63 22.76 6.49 -10.91
N ASN A 64 22.49 5.60 -11.85
CA ASN A 64 23.01 5.66 -13.21
C ASN A 64 22.17 6.53 -14.16
N ARG A 65 21.07 7.15 -13.66
CA ARG A 65 20.06 7.86 -14.46
C ARG A 65 19.56 7.06 -15.67
N ASN A 66 19.49 5.74 -15.53
CA ASN A 66 19.05 4.83 -16.56
C ASN A 66 17.54 4.63 -16.48
N GLY A 67 16.79 5.54 -17.10
CA GLY A 67 15.32 5.47 -17.16
C GLY A 67 14.80 4.20 -17.83
N GLY A 68 15.50 3.70 -18.86
CA GLY A 68 15.10 2.47 -19.56
C GLY A 68 15.17 1.22 -18.67
N ALA A 69 16.15 1.15 -17.77
CA ALA A 69 16.21 0.08 -16.78
C ALA A 69 15.07 0.16 -15.75
N GLU A 70 14.71 1.37 -15.30
CA GLU A 70 13.58 1.56 -14.38
C GLU A 70 12.24 1.19 -15.06
N GLU A 71 12.04 1.56 -16.32
CA GLU A 71 10.86 1.19 -17.13
C GLU A 71 10.74 -0.32 -17.36
N ALA A 72 11.88 -1.01 -17.57
CA ALA A 72 11.91 -2.47 -17.68
C ALA A 72 11.42 -3.14 -16.39
N LEU A 73 11.86 -2.64 -15.22
CA LEU A 73 11.42 -3.15 -13.92
C LEU A 73 9.92 -2.88 -13.69
N VAL A 74 9.40 -1.73 -14.11
CA VAL A 74 7.95 -1.45 -14.08
C VAL A 74 7.20 -2.46 -14.95
N SER A 75 7.68 -2.74 -16.16
CA SER A 75 7.04 -3.65 -17.10
C SER A 75 7.00 -5.09 -16.57
N GLU A 76 8.08 -5.54 -15.93
CA GLU A 76 8.15 -6.84 -15.28
C GLU A 76 7.10 -6.98 -14.16
N TRP A 77 7.06 -5.99 -13.25
CA TRP A 77 6.08 -5.97 -12.16
C TRP A 77 4.65 -5.87 -12.66
N GLN A 78 4.41 -5.12 -13.73
CA GLN A 78 3.09 -5.03 -14.36
C GLN A 78 2.62 -6.40 -14.85
N LEU A 79 3.49 -7.18 -15.50
CA LEU A 79 3.13 -8.52 -15.96
C LEU A 79 2.82 -9.45 -14.80
N ARG A 80 3.61 -9.38 -13.72
CA ARG A 80 3.40 -10.19 -12.51
C ARG A 80 2.07 -9.86 -11.81
N LEU A 81 1.78 -8.58 -11.61
CA LEU A 81 0.53 -8.11 -11.02
C LEU A 81 -0.67 -8.40 -11.90
N ARG A 82 -0.54 -8.29 -13.23
CA ARG A 82 -1.61 -8.63 -14.17
C ARG A 82 -1.96 -10.12 -14.10
N ARG A 83 -0.96 -11.01 -14.00
CA ARG A 83 -1.20 -12.45 -13.78
C ARG A 83 -1.90 -12.70 -12.46
N LEU A 84 -1.41 -12.07 -11.37
CA LEU A 84 -2.03 -12.17 -10.05
C LEU A 84 -3.52 -11.75 -10.07
N LEU A 85 -3.85 -10.63 -10.70
CA LEU A 85 -5.23 -10.13 -10.80
C LEU A 85 -6.11 -10.95 -11.74
N ALA A 86 -5.53 -11.59 -12.76
CA ALA A 86 -6.27 -12.49 -13.64
C ALA A 86 -6.64 -13.79 -12.90
N ASP A 87 -5.72 -14.30 -12.08
CA ASP A 87 -5.94 -15.51 -11.28
C ASP A 87 -6.83 -15.23 -10.05
N HIS A 88 -6.73 -14.03 -9.50
CA HIS A 88 -7.43 -13.58 -8.27
C HIS A 88 -8.10 -12.21 -8.46
N PRO A 89 -9.21 -12.13 -9.22
CA PRO A 89 -9.91 -10.87 -9.47
C PRO A 89 -10.49 -10.24 -8.19
N GLU A 90 -10.70 -11.00 -7.12
CA GLU A 90 -11.08 -10.52 -5.79
C GLU A 90 -10.05 -9.58 -5.15
N LEU A 91 -8.82 -9.54 -5.67
CA LEU A 91 -7.74 -8.67 -5.18
C LEU A 91 -7.73 -7.28 -5.82
N VAL A 92 -8.63 -6.98 -6.76
CA VAL A 92 -8.76 -5.66 -7.38
C VAL A 92 -8.90 -4.54 -6.31
N PRO A 93 -9.83 -4.63 -5.33
CA PRO A 93 -9.95 -3.60 -4.31
C PRO A 93 -8.71 -3.49 -3.41
N ALA A 94 -8.07 -4.63 -3.11
CA ALA A 94 -6.85 -4.65 -2.31
C ALA A 94 -5.68 -3.99 -3.05
N THR A 95 -5.63 -4.11 -4.37
CA THR A 95 -4.61 -3.49 -5.22
C THR A 95 -4.83 -1.97 -5.33
N GLU A 96 -6.07 -1.52 -5.46
CA GLU A 96 -6.41 -0.09 -5.40
C GLU A 96 -6.04 0.52 -4.04
N GLN A 97 -6.33 -0.21 -2.95
CA GLN A 97 -5.93 0.20 -1.60
C GLN A 97 -4.40 0.32 -1.48
N LEU A 98 -3.64 -0.65 -1.98
CA LEU A 98 -2.17 -0.61 -2.01
C LEU A 98 -1.66 0.66 -2.71
N ILE A 99 -2.21 0.98 -3.88
CA ILE A 99 -1.83 2.19 -4.64
C ILE A 99 -2.05 3.44 -3.79
N ASN A 100 -3.21 3.53 -3.13
CA ASN A 100 -3.57 4.67 -2.30
C ASN A 100 -2.67 4.80 -1.07
N GLU A 101 -2.37 3.69 -0.39
CA GLU A 101 -1.49 3.65 0.79
C GLU A 101 -0.07 4.09 0.45
N VAL A 102 0.51 3.56 -0.62
CA VAL A 102 1.88 3.90 -1.04
C VAL A 102 1.97 5.38 -1.46
N ARG A 103 0.99 5.88 -2.21
CA ARG A 103 0.92 7.30 -2.57
C ARG A 103 0.73 8.21 -1.36
N ALA A 104 -0.01 7.77 -0.35
CA ALA A 104 -0.20 8.52 0.88
C ALA A 104 1.08 8.54 1.74
N GLY A 105 1.81 7.42 1.83
CA GLY A 105 3.03 7.28 2.62
C GLY A 105 4.27 7.97 2.04
N GLY A 106 4.27 8.31 0.75
CA GLY A 106 5.33 9.09 0.09
C GLY A 106 5.31 10.60 0.39
N ARG A 107 4.28 11.10 1.08
CA ARG A 107 4.25 12.48 1.59
C ARG A 107 5.03 12.56 2.91
N PRO A 108 5.82 13.62 3.17
CA PRO A 108 6.40 13.85 4.49
C PRO A 108 5.30 13.70 5.55
N LYS A 109 5.60 12.92 6.58
CA LYS A 109 4.66 12.51 7.62
C LYS A 109 4.12 13.71 8.38
N ASP A 110 3.07 14.35 7.88
CA ASP A 110 2.03 14.83 8.78
C ASP A 110 1.25 13.59 9.20
N PHE A 111 1.32 13.28 10.48
CA PHE A 111 0.65 12.17 11.14
C PHE A 111 -0.84 12.15 10.74
N ARG A 112 -1.20 11.36 9.74
CA ARG A 112 -2.60 11.03 9.47
C ARG A 112 -3.02 10.01 10.50
N ALA A 113 -3.59 10.56 11.58
CA ALA A 113 -4.38 9.85 12.56
C ALA A 113 -5.24 8.78 11.88
N HIS A 114 -5.26 7.59 12.48
CA HIS A 114 -6.17 6.53 12.11
C HIS A 114 -7.59 7.09 12.28
N HIS A 115 -8.25 7.43 11.18
CA HIS A 115 -9.65 7.85 11.24
C HIS A 115 -10.50 6.59 11.43
N ILE A 116 -10.68 6.21 12.70
CA ILE A 116 -11.66 5.20 13.10
C ILE A 116 -13.00 5.92 13.13
N THR A 117 -13.85 5.68 12.13
CA THR A 117 -15.24 6.13 12.19
C THR A 117 -16.01 5.16 13.08
N MET A 118 -16.18 5.52 14.35
CA MET A 118 -17.06 4.82 15.28
C MET A 118 -18.47 5.44 15.18
N GLU A 119 -19.39 4.69 14.60
CA GLU A 119 -20.81 5.02 14.61
C GLU A 119 -21.42 4.55 15.93
N ALA A 120 -21.82 5.49 16.80
CA ALA A 120 -22.49 5.20 18.06
C ALA A 120 -23.95 5.67 17.94
N HIS A 121 -24.88 4.70 17.87
CA HIS A 121 -26.31 4.97 17.97
C HIS A 121 -26.70 5.04 19.46
N ALA A 122 -27.20 6.20 19.91
CA ALA A 122 -27.72 6.38 21.25
C ALA A 122 -29.17 6.88 21.17
N SER A 123 -30.11 6.04 21.60
CA SER A 123 -31.51 6.40 21.78
C SER A 123 -31.78 6.66 23.26
N ASP A 124 -32.37 7.83 23.52
CA ASP A 124 -32.90 8.38 24.78
C ASP A 124 -31.92 8.85 25.88
N ASN A 125 -32.02 10.17 26.13
CA ASN A 125 -31.49 11.02 27.20
C ASN A 125 -30.09 10.71 27.79
N GLY A 126 -29.10 10.42 26.93
CA GLY A 126 -27.70 10.30 27.31
C GLY A 126 -26.82 11.32 26.59
N ARG A 127 -26.22 12.28 27.32
CA ARG A 127 -25.26 13.24 26.74
C ARG A 127 -23.93 12.55 26.49
N ILE A 128 -23.62 12.27 25.23
CA ILE A 128 -22.33 11.67 24.82
C ILE A 128 -21.36 12.78 24.44
N THR A 129 -20.26 12.89 25.19
CA THR A 129 -19.09 13.69 24.81
C THR A 129 -18.07 12.75 24.20
N MET A 130 -17.90 12.79 22.88
CA MET A 130 -16.81 12.12 22.18
C MET A 130 -15.71 13.12 21.85
N ALA A 131 -14.57 12.96 22.52
CA ALA A 131 -13.30 13.56 22.10
C ALA A 131 -12.26 12.43 22.11
N GLY A 132 -11.69 12.18 20.93
CA GLY A 132 -10.58 11.26 20.74
C GLY A 132 -9.30 11.88 21.27
N HIS A 133 -8.49 11.05 21.94
CA HIS A 133 -7.17 11.36 22.47
C HIS A 133 -7.15 12.13 23.81
N ASP A 134 -6.82 11.38 24.87
CA ASP A 134 -6.49 11.79 26.25
C ASP A 134 -7.33 12.89 26.92
N ILE A 135 -8.17 12.48 27.88
CA ILE A 135 -8.73 13.39 28.88
C ILE A 135 -8.18 13.02 30.26
N ASN A 136 -7.35 13.90 30.83
CA ASN A 136 -6.95 13.86 32.23
C ASN A 136 -7.95 14.70 33.03
N ILE A 137 -8.91 14.05 33.71
CA ILE A 137 -9.94 14.75 34.50
C ILE A 137 -9.49 14.80 35.97
N THR A 138 -8.83 15.89 36.36
CA THR A 138 -8.61 16.18 37.78
C THR A 138 -9.88 16.82 38.36
N LYS A 139 -10.65 16.04 39.13
CA LYS A 139 -11.74 16.59 39.94
C LYS A 139 -11.17 17.34 41.14
N ARG A 140 -11.53 18.62 41.31
CA ARG A 140 -11.57 19.28 42.63
C ARG A 140 -13.01 19.65 42.95
N ARG A 141 -13.35 19.43 44.23
CA ARG A 141 -14.68 19.45 44.84
C ARG A 141 -15.49 20.71 44.56
#